data_AF-A0A484G6W1-F1
#
_entry.id   AF-A0A484G6W1-F1
#
_cell.length_a   1.000
_cell.length_b   1.000
_cell.length_c   1.000
_cell.angle_alpha   90.00
_cell.angle_beta   90.00
_cell.angle_gamma   90.00
#
_symmetry.space_group_name_H-M   'P 1'
#
loop_
_entity.id
_entity.type
_entity.pdbx_description
1 polymer ?
#
loop_
_entity_poly.entity_id
_entity_poly.type
_entity_poly.pdbx_seq_one_letter_code
_entity_poly.pdbx_strand_id
1 'polypeptide(L)'
;MLRSMIFAADERDSSGHLLCLPRTTNCPFLGNPISSNKCFSYIHLFQRAPNHIPDRTEQPPPSSPTISRPANKLYGFVNRLRKANPITLLLGAVLCIFIIVFLVGPSKSSRPEPAGTASHHLSPPTAPYRKKSKSDTSPPPVVRYNLNNVTITTDPIGNRESVLILTPMARFYQEYWDNLLNLNYPHDLISLGFILPKTKEGNAATAALQEQITATQSNDKSRFKSIVIMRQDFEPAIASQDETERHKMENQKARRAVMSKARNSLLFTTLGPQTSWVLWLDADIIETPPSLIQDLAAHDKPVIVPNCFQRYYNEESKKMDERPYDFNSWQDSEIAQKMGESMGRDDILLEGYADMPTYRALMAYAGTDDKDPKMEIPLDGVGGTALLVKADVHRDGAMFPPFAFYHLIETEGFAKMAKRLGWQPFGLPNYKVYHYNEAEARVQIPVRIMPT
;
A
#
# COMPACT_ATOMS: atom_id res chain seq x y z
N MET A 1 -28.33 5.45 12.95
CA MET A 1 -28.90 4.44 12.05
C MET A 1 -27.87 3.33 11.83
N LEU A 2 -27.49 2.63 12.91
CA LEU A 2 -26.64 1.44 12.89
C LEU A 2 -27.08 0.60 14.11
N ARG A 3 -27.76 -0.51 13.87
CA ARG A 3 -28.03 -1.55 14.87
C ARG A 3 -27.82 -2.90 14.18
N SER A 4 -26.85 -3.63 14.71
CA SER A 4 -26.87 -5.09 14.90
C SER A 4 -27.08 -5.96 13.65
N MET A 5 -25.98 -6.41 13.04
CA MET A 5 -25.97 -7.66 12.28
C MET A 5 -25.43 -8.76 13.20
N ILE A 6 -26.32 -9.65 13.63
CA ILE A 6 -25.99 -10.93 14.26
C ILE A 6 -25.98 -11.96 13.14
N PHE A 7 -24.85 -12.64 12.93
CA PHE A 7 -24.75 -13.80 12.06
C PHE A 7 -25.42 -15.00 12.78
N ALA A 8 -26.47 -15.57 12.17
CA ALA A 8 -27.00 -16.86 12.57
C ALA A 8 -26.16 -17.96 11.89
N ALA A 9 -25.60 -18.85 12.70
CA ALA A 9 -24.98 -20.09 12.25
C ALA A 9 -26.08 -21.05 11.76
N ASP A 10 -25.80 -21.72 10.64
CA ASP A 10 -26.68 -22.73 10.04
C ASP A 10 -26.41 -24.07 10.76
N GLU A 11 -27.19 -24.39 11.79
CA GLU A 11 -27.19 -25.71 12.43
C GLU A 11 -28.09 -26.66 11.61
N ARG A 12 -27.50 -27.71 11.04
CA ARG A 12 -28.22 -28.83 10.41
C ARG A 12 -28.29 -30.02 11.37
N ASP A 13 -29.47 -30.58 11.55
CA ASP A 13 -29.66 -31.88 12.20
C ASP A 13 -29.34 -33.04 11.22
N SER A 14 -28.89 -34.15 11.80
CA SER A 14 -28.50 -35.46 11.28
C SER A 14 -29.49 -36.21 10.37
N SER A 15 -30.54 -35.54 9.88
CA SER A 15 -31.51 -36.09 8.92
C SER A 15 -31.85 -35.17 7.73
N GLY A 16 -31.19 -34.02 7.58
CA GLY A 16 -31.12 -33.31 6.29
C GLY A 16 -32.37 -32.58 5.80
N HIS A 17 -33.28 -32.12 6.67
CA HIS A 17 -34.44 -31.29 6.27
C HIS A 17 -34.43 -29.87 6.88
N LEU A 18 -34.83 -28.89 6.07
CA LEU A 18 -34.88 -27.45 6.37
C LEU A 18 -36.12 -27.10 7.21
N LEU A 19 -35.95 -26.47 8.38
CA LEU A 19 -37.06 -26.01 9.23
C LEU A 19 -37.59 -24.63 8.76
N CYS A 20 -38.80 -24.59 8.22
CA CYS A 20 -39.56 -23.35 8.01
C CYS A 20 -40.43 -23.04 9.23
N LEU A 21 -40.34 -21.83 9.79
CA LEU A 21 -41.30 -21.29 10.76
C LEU A 21 -41.99 -20.01 10.24
N PRO A 22 -43.26 -19.74 10.62
CA PRO A 22 -44.13 -18.81 9.90
C PRO A 22 -44.10 -17.37 10.45
N ARG A 23 -44.41 -16.41 9.57
CA ARG A 23 -44.63 -14.98 9.89
C ARG A 23 -45.96 -14.76 10.61
N THR A 24 -45.95 -13.97 11.68
CA THR A 24 -47.14 -13.28 12.20
C THR A 24 -46.86 -11.81 12.51
N THR A 25 -47.64 -10.95 11.87
CA THR A 25 -47.82 -9.51 12.12
C THR A 25 -48.63 -9.26 13.39
N ASN A 26 -48.29 -8.23 14.18
CA ASN A 26 -49.22 -7.23 14.72
C ASN A 26 -48.53 -6.21 15.65
N CYS A 27 -48.59 -4.93 15.28
CA CYS A 27 -48.52 -3.78 16.20
C CYS A 27 -49.93 -3.51 16.76
N PRO A 28 -50.04 -2.93 17.97
CA PRO A 28 -50.52 -1.55 18.03
C PRO A 28 -49.88 -0.72 19.16
N PHE A 29 -49.77 0.61 19.00
CA PHE A 29 -50.37 1.61 19.89
C PHE A 29 -50.15 3.05 19.38
N LEU A 30 -51.25 3.81 19.42
CA LEU A 30 -51.45 5.20 18.98
C LEU A 30 -50.93 6.24 20.00
N GLY A 31 -50.62 7.45 19.51
CA GLY A 31 -50.53 8.67 20.33
C GLY A 31 -49.94 9.88 19.58
N ASN A 32 -50.80 10.84 19.23
CA ASN A 32 -50.61 11.97 18.31
C ASN A 32 -49.87 13.21 18.92
N PRO A 33 -49.61 14.31 18.15
CA PRO A 33 -48.40 15.14 18.24
C PRO A 33 -48.57 16.50 18.95
N ILE A 34 -47.45 17.14 19.30
CA ILE A 34 -47.40 18.57 19.67
C ILE A 34 -46.30 19.28 18.88
N SER A 35 -46.69 20.33 18.17
CA SER A 35 -45.80 21.33 17.57
C SER A 35 -45.34 22.36 18.59
N SER A 36 -44.10 22.85 18.50
CA SER A 36 -43.83 24.29 18.59
C SER A 36 -42.38 24.61 18.23
N ASN A 37 -42.21 25.51 17.26
CA ASN A 37 -41.03 26.34 17.07
C ASN A 37 -40.59 27.00 18.38
N LYS A 38 -39.27 27.06 18.61
CA LYS A 38 -38.58 28.25 19.16
C LYS A 38 -37.06 28.09 19.05
N CYS A 39 -36.45 29.08 18.39
CA CYS A 39 -35.04 29.45 18.51
C CYS A 39 -34.60 29.48 19.98
N PHE A 40 -33.34 29.14 20.27
CA PHE A 40 -32.39 30.11 20.83
C PHE A 40 -30.97 29.55 20.81
N SER A 41 -30.07 30.40 20.31
CA SER A 41 -28.62 30.32 20.39
C SER A 41 -28.15 30.47 21.84
N TYR A 42 -27.10 29.76 22.24
CA TYR A 42 -26.31 30.13 23.43
C TYR A 42 -24.82 29.89 23.20
N ILE A 43 -24.12 31.01 22.99
CA ILE A 43 -22.69 31.24 23.21
C ILE A 43 -22.61 32.06 24.51
N HIS A 44 -21.76 31.66 25.47
CA HIS A 44 -21.18 32.55 26.49
C HIS A 44 -19.78 31.97 26.83
N LEU A 45 -18.67 32.64 26.56
CA LEU A 45 -18.09 33.85 27.20
C LEU A 45 -17.62 33.63 28.64
N PHE A 46 -16.30 33.65 28.82
CA PHE A 46 -15.61 34.11 30.03
C PHE A 46 -14.72 35.31 29.64
N GLN A 47 -14.83 36.40 30.40
CA GLN A 47 -14.08 37.66 30.21
C GLN A 47 -13.39 38.09 31.53
N ARG A 48 -12.13 38.54 31.37
CA ARG A 48 -11.40 39.68 32.00
C ARG A 48 -11.07 39.62 33.51
N ALA A 49 -9.98 40.22 34.05
CA ALA A 49 -9.16 41.41 33.74
C ALA A 49 -7.83 41.40 34.60
N PRO A 50 -6.98 42.46 34.73
CA PRO A 50 -6.21 43.27 33.75
C PRO A 50 -4.77 43.73 34.18
N ASN A 51 -4.13 44.58 33.33
CA ASN A 51 -3.01 45.55 33.51
C ASN A 51 -1.55 44.98 33.42
N HIS A 52 -0.54 45.59 32.77
CA HIS A 52 -0.17 47.01 32.56
C HIS A 52 0.82 47.19 31.37
N ILE A 53 0.88 48.40 30.77
CA ILE A 53 1.80 48.88 29.70
C ILE A 53 2.89 49.82 30.31
N PRO A 54 4.11 49.92 29.73
CA PRO A 54 4.61 51.14 29.04
C PRO A 54 5.39 50.80 27.73
N ASP A 55 5.20 51.41 26.56
CA ASP A 55 5.43 52.78 26.00
C ASP A 55 6.75 52.92 25.18
N ARG A 56 6.60 53.69 24.08
CA ARG A 56 7.33 53.88 22.80
C ARG A 56 8.85 54.10 22.81
N THR A 57 9.48 53.80 21.67
CA THR A 57 10.16 54.81 20.82
C THR A 57 10.16 54.39 19.33
N GLU A 58 9.86 55.35 18.45
CA GLU A 58 9.88 55.28 16.98
C GLU A 58 11.27 55.64 16.43
N GLN A 59 11.71 54.98 15.34
CA GLN A 59 12.66 55.52 14.36
C GLN A 59 12.35 55.02 12.94
N PRO A 60 12.57 55.84 11.88
CA PRO A 60 12.01 55.67 10.54
C PRO A 60 12.89 54.86 9.56
N PRO A 61 12.35 54.41 8.40
CA PRO A 61 13.07 53.53 7.48
C PRO A 61 14.01 54.28 6.52
N PRO A 62 15.10 53.65 6.04
CA PRO A 62 15.98 54.27 5.05
C PRO A 62 15.46 54.13 3.60
N SER A 63 15.77 55.18 2.85
CA SER A 63 15.45 55.47 1.46
C SER A 63 16.26 54.67 0.42
N SER A 64 15.61 54.38 -0.70
CA SER A 64 16.15 53.79 -1.94
C SER A 64 17.25 54.64 -2.60
N PRO A 65 18.27 54.03 -3.24
CA PRO A 65 19.21 54.75 -4.08
C PRO A 65 18.75 54.85 -5.55
N THR A 66 18.76 56.08 -6.03
CA THR A 66 18.60 56.50 -7.43
C THR A 66 19.81 56.07 -8.27
N ILE A 67 19.60 55.30 -9.34
CA ILE A 67 20.62 55.04 -10.37
C ILE A 67 20.27 55.86 -11.61
N SER A 68 21.13 56.83 -11.91
CA SER A 68 21.14 57.65 -13.12
C SER A 68 21.63 56.84 -14.32
N ARG A 69 20.87 56.88 -15.42
CA ARG A 69 21.28 56.38 -16.74
C ARG A 69 22.05 57.46 -17.50
N PRO A 70 23.22 57.18 -18.10
CA PRO A 70 23.76 58.03 -19.15
C PRO A 70 23.19 57.63 -20.51
N ALA A 71 22.83 58.66 -21.28
CA ALA A 71 22.39 58.59 -22.67
C ALA A 71 23.53 58.12 -23.58
N ASN A 72 23.23 57.22 -24.53
CA ASN A 72 24.11 56.95 -25.65
C ASN A 72 23.34 56.87 -26.97
N LYS A 73 23.54 57.93 -27.75
CA LYS A 73 23.74 58.03 -29.20
C LYS A 73 23.00 57.04 -30.12
N LEU A 74 22.04 57.63 -30.80
CA LEU A 74 21.45 57.25 -32.08
C LEU A 74 22.56 56.94 -33.13
N TYR A 75 22.66 55.69 -33.58
CA TYR A 75 23.33 55.35 -34.83
C TYR A 75 22.27 54.89 -35.84
N GLY A 76 22.15 55.65 -36.92
CA GLY A 76 21.24 55.33 -38.03
C GLY A 76 21.67 54.07 -38.74
N PHE A 77 20.77 53.10 -38.82
CA PHE A 77 20.92 51.93 -39.67
C PHE A 77 20.15 52.18 -40.96
N VAL A 78 20.88 52.56 -42.01
CA VAL A 78 20.34 52.63 -43.37
C VAL A 78 20.16 51.19 -43.86
N ASN A 79 18.90 50.73 -43.92
CA ASN A 79 18.56 49.43 -44.51
C ASN A 79 18.83 49.44 -46.03
N ARG A 80 19.94 48.85 -46.44
CA ARG A 80 20.12 48.33 -47.81
C ARG A 80 19.20 47.12 -47.98
N LEU A 81 18.06 47.30 -48.64
CA LEU A 81 17.22 46.21 -49.13
C LEU A 81 18.02 45.38 -50.16
N ARG A 82 18.62 44.27 -49.72
CA ARG A 82 19.10 43.21 -50.61
C ARG A 82 17.86 42.62 -51.28
N LYS A 83 17.77 42.72 -52.60
CA LYS A 83 16.79 41.96 -53.40
C LYS A 83 17.00 40.48 -53.09
N ALA A 84 16.06 39.87 -52.38
CA ALA A 84 16.07 38.45 -52.09
C ALA A 84 15.85 37.66 -53.38
N ASN A 85 16.63 36.60 -53.58
CA ASN A 85 16.58 35.76 -54.77
C ASN A 85 15.20 35.05 -54.81
N PRO A 86 14.44 35.07 -55.92
CA PRO A 86 13.10 34.47 -55.98
C PRO A 86 13.06 32.99 -55.56
N ILE A 87 14.16 32.25 -55.77
CA ILE A 87 14.30 30.85 -55.34
C ILE A 87 14.29 30.72 -53.81
N THR A 88 14.94 31.63 -53.09
CA THR A 88 14.93 31.61 -51.61
C THR A 88 13.58 31.98 -51.01
N LEU A 89 12.80 32.84 -51.69
CA LEU A 89 11.43 33.14 -51.27
C LEU A 89 10.49 31.95 -51.50
N LEU A 90 10.68 31.21 -52.59
CA LEU A 90 9.89 30.03 -52.90
C LEU A 90 10.17 28.87 -51.93
N LEU A 91 11.45 28.62 -51.60
CA LEU A 91 11.84 27.67 -50.56
C LEU A 91 11.31 28.06 -49.18
N GLY A 92 11.36 29.35 -48.83
CA GLY A 92 10.77 29.86 -47.60
C GLY A 92 9.26 29.67 -47.55
N ALA A 93 8.55 29.91 -48.64
CA ALA A 93 7.11 29.69 -48.74
C ALA A 93 6.73 28.21 -48.61
N VAL A 94 7.46 27.30 -49.26
CA VAL A 94 7.26 25.85 -49.15
C VAL A 94 7.51 25.36 -47.72
N LEU A 95 8.57 25.86 -47.06
CA LEU A 95 8.85 25.53 -45.66
C LEU A 95 7.74 26.02 -44.73
N CYS A 96 7.24 27.25 -44.93
CA CYS A 96 6.11 27.78 -44.17
C CYS A 96 4.83 26.97 -44.37
N ILE A 97 4.53 26.56 -45.61
CA ILE A 97 3.36 25.70 -45.90
C ILE A 97 3.53 24.34 -45.23
N PHE A 98 4.72 23.74 -45.28
CA PHE A 98 5.00 22.47 -44.61
C PHE A 98 4.83 22.57 -43.09
N ILE A 99 5.31 23.65 -42.47
CA ILE A 99 5.12 23.92 -41.04
C ILE A 99 3.64 24.10 -40.70
N ILE A 100 2.87 24.83 -41.51
CA ILE A 100 1.44 25.03 -41.29
C ILE A 100 0.67 23.71 -41.42
N VAL A 101 0.99 22.89 -42.42
CA VAL A 101 0.36 21.57 -42.61
C VAL A 101 0.75 20.61 -41.48
N PHE A 102 1.98 20.68 -40.97
CA PHE A 102 2.42 19.89 -39.82
C PHE A 102 1.75 20.32 -38.51
N LEU A 103 1.53 21.63 -38.31
CA LEU A 103 0.89 22.17 -37.11
C LEU A 103 -0.64 22.02 -37.11
N VAL A 104 -1.28 21.98 -38.29
CA VAL A 104 -2.75 21.87 -38.44
C VAL A 104 -3.20 20.46 -38.82
N GLY A 105 -2.26 19.57 -39.16
CA GLY A 105 -2.54 18.17 -39.47
C GLY A 105 -3.12 17.44 -38.25
N PRO A 106 -4.19 16.63 -38.42
CA PRO A 106 -4.81 15.92 -37.32
C PRO A 106 -3.86 14.83 -36.81
N SER A 107 -3.10 15.15 -35.78
CA SER A 107 -2.36 14.17 -35.00
C SER A 107 -3.39 13.30 -34.29
N LYS A 108 -3.67 12.10 -34.82
CA LYS A 108 -4.41 11.07 -34.10
C LYS A 108 -3.57 10.59 -32.92
N SER A 109 -3.57 11.37 -31.85
CA SER A 109 -3.14 10.95 -30.52
C SER A 109 -4.24 10.02 -30.00
N SER A 110 -4.11 8.72 -30.24
CA SER A 110 -4.80 7.72 -29.42
C SER A 110 -4.12 7.68 -28.05
N ARG A 111 -4.38 8.71 -27.24
CA ARG A 111 -4.15 8.61 -25.79
C ARG A 111 -5.19 7.66 -25.24
N PRO A 112 -4.82 6.63 -24.46
CA PRO A 112 -5.78 5.92 -23.64
C PRO A 112 -6.50 6.95 -22.77
N GLU A 113 -7.84 6.90 -22.75
CA GLU A 113 -8.65 7.69 -21.83
C GLU A 113 -8.12 7.46 -20.40
N PRO A 114 -7.65 8.51 -19.69
CA PRO A 114 -7.25 8.35 -18.31
C PRO A 114 -8.47 7.93 -17.50
N ALA A 115 -8.30 6.90 -16.65
CA ALA A 115 -9.29 6.58 -15.62
C ALA A 115 -9.68 7.89 -14.91
N GLY A 116 -10.98 8.22 -14.95
CA GLY A 116 -11.48 9.59 -14.71
C GLY A 116 -10.90 10.22 -13.44
N THR A 117 -10.51 11.49 -13.53
CA THR A 117 -9.92 12.24 -12.41
C THR A 117 -10.91 12.40 -11.25
N ALA A 118 -10.44 12.15 -10.03
CA ALA A 118 -11.19 12.36 -8.81
C ALA A 118 -11.59 13.83 -8.64
N SER A 119 -12.88 14.09 -8.39
CA SER A 119 -13.41 15.44 -8.15
C SER A 119 -13.34 15.87 -6.68
N HIS A 120 -13.15 14.93 -5.75
CA HIS A 120 -13.04 15.18 -4.31
C HIS A 120 -11.65 14.75 -3.83
N HIS A 121 -11.07 15.49 -2.88
CA HIS A 121 -9.74 15.14 -2.33
C HIS A 121 -9.77 13.84 -1.48
N LEU A 122 -10.96 13.34 -1.14
CA LEU A 122 -11.20 12.04 -0.49
C LEU A 122 -11.82 10.99 -1.43
N SER A 123 -11.86 11.25 -2.74
CA SER A 123 -12.25 10.20 -3.70
C SER A 123 -11.24 9.04 -3.64
N PRO A 124 -11.65 7.82 -4.02
CA PRO A 124 -10.77 6.67 -3.97
C PRO A 124 -9.44 6.96 -4.68
N PRO A 125 -8.29 6.64 -4.07
CA PRO A 125 -6.98 7.14 -4.51
C PRO A 125 -6.52 6.64 -5.88
N THR A 126 -7.23 5.66 -6.45
CA THR A 126 -6.99 5.11 -7.78
C THR A 126 -7.28 6.08 -8.94
N ALA A 127 -7.82 7.26 -8.65
CA ALA A 127 -8.01 8.33 -9.63
C ALA A 127 -7.18 9.57 -9.23
N PRO A 128 -6.30 10.10 -10.10
CA PRO A 128 -5.54 11.31 -9.78
C PRO A 128 -6.47 12.49 -9.49
N TYR A 129 -6.29 13.13 -8.33
CA TYR A 129 -7.07 14.31 -7.92
C TYR A 129 -6.58 15.54 -8.69
N ARG A 130 -7.49 16.18 -9.43
CA ARG A 130 -7.22 17.47 -10.09
C ARG A 130 -8.00 18.55 -9.34
N LYS A 131 -7.27 19.50 -8.73
CA LYS A 131 -7.88 20.67 -8.07
C LYS A 131 -8.73 21.44 -9.09
N LYS A 132 -10.05 21.36 -8.98
CA LYS A 132 -10.98 22.06 -9.89
C LYS A 132 -10.86 23.57 -9.73
N SER A 133 -10.90 24.32 -10.83
CA SER A 133 -11.14 25.76 -10.79
C SER A 133 -12.56 26.03 -10.27
N LYS A 134 -12.80 27.18 -9.62
CA LYS A 134 -14.11 27.58 -9.07
C LYS A 134 -15.27 27.58 -10.10
N SER A 135 -14.98 27.40 -11.39
CA SER A 135 -15.93 27.43 -12.50
C SER A 135 -16.48 26.06 -12.92
N ASP A 136 -15.98 24.94 -12.39
CA ASP A 136 -16.42 23.61 -12.83
C ASP A 136 -17.35 22.95 -11.81
N THR A 137 -18.63 23.33 -11.87
CA THR A 137 -19.74 22.77 -11.06
C THR A 137 -20.37 21.53 -11.67
N SER A 138 -19.82 21.01 -12.76
CA SER A 138 -20.31 19.79 -13.42
C SER A 138 -20.26 18.60 -12.45
N PRO A 139 -21.35 17.83 -12.30
CA PRO A 139 -21.35 16.61 -11.49
C PRO A 139 -20.21 15.69 -11.94
N PRO A 140 -19.57 14.93 -11.02
CA PRO A 140 -18.53 13.99 -11.39
C PRO A 140 -19.07 12.97 -12.41
N PRO A 141 -18.23 12.53 -13.37
CA PRO A 141 -18.64 11.55 -14.35
C PRO A 141 -19.03 10.23 -13.67
N VAL A 142 -20.09 9.59 -14.17
CA VAL A 142 -20.46 8.23 -13.76
C VAL A 142 -19.49 7.25 -14.41
N VAL A 143 -18.69 6.55 -13.61
CA VAL A 143 -17.77 5.51 -14.09
C VAL A 143 -18.36 4.13 -13.78
N ARG A 144 -18.39 3.26 -14.79
CA ARG A 144 -18.85 1.86 -14.65
C ARG A 144 -17.66 0.92 -14.74
N TYR A 145 -17.56 0.02 -13.77
CA TYR A 145 -16.55 -1.04 -13.75
C TYR A 145 -17.26 -2.39 -13.79
N ASN A 146 -16.87 -3.25 -14.74
CA ASN A 146 -17.28 -4.65 -14.75
C ASN A 146 -16.12 -5.46 -14.18
N LEU A 147 -16.26 -5.91 -12.94
CA LEU A 147 -15.17 -6.62 -12.24
C LEU A 147 -14.86 -7.98 -12.88
N ASN A 148 -15.82 -8.62 -13.55
CA ASN A 148 -15.58 -9.86 -14.30
C ASN A 148 -14.65 -9.68 -15.51
N ASN A 149 -14.35 -8.43 -15.90
CA ASN A 149 -13.44 -8.12 -17.00
C ASN A 149 -12.04 -7.72 -16.52
N VAL A 150 -11.80 -7.68 -15.20
CA VAL A 150 -10.45 -7.43 -14.66
C VAL A 150 -9.66 -8.72 -14.83
N THR A 151 -8.66 -8.70 -15.70
CA THR A 151 -7.79 -9.87 -15.92
C THR A 151 -6.76 -9.97 -14.80
N ILE A 152 -6.50 -11.20 -14.36
CA ILE A 152 -5.46 -11.53 -13.38
C ILE A 152 -4.79 -12.82 -13.88
N THR A 153 -3.74 -12.67 -14.68
CA THR A 153 -3.21 -13.73 -15.54
C THR A 153 -1.70 -13.93 -15.39
N THR A 154 -1.17 -14.97 -16.03
CA THR A 154 0.27 -15.27 -16.06
C THR A 154 1.11 -14.31 -16.90
N ASP A 155 0.49 -13.46 -17.73
CA ASP A 155 1.15 -12.39 -18.49
C ASP A 155 0.58 -11.02 -18.10
N PRO A 156 0.89 -10.54 -16.89
CA PRO A 156 0.32 -9.30 -16.38
C PRO A 156 0.75 -8.07 -17.19
N ILE A 157 1.95 -8.07 -17.78
CA ILE A 157 2.43 -6.95 -18.60
C ILE A 157 1.72 -6.92 -19.95
N GLY A 158 1.64 -8.06 -20.66
CA GLY A 158 0.96 -8.14 -21.96
C GLY A 158 -0.51 -7.72 -21.87
N ASN A 159 -1.16 -8.03 -20.74
CA ASN A 159 -2.54 -7.65 -20.45
C ASN A 159 -2.70 -6.28 -19.77
N ARG A 160 -1.61 -5.56 -19.52
CA ARG A 160 -1.58 -4.24 -18.84
C ARG A 160 -2.31 -4.24 -17.48
N GLU A 161 -2.12 -5.30 -16.72
CA GLU A 161 -2.74 -5.52 -15.43
C GLU A 161 -2.21 -4.53 -14.39
N SER A 162 -3.11 -3.93 -13.60
CA SER A 162 -2.69 -2.91 -12.62
C SER A 162 -2.23 -3.58 -11.32
N VAL A 163 -1.06 -3.18 -10.82
CA VAL A 163 -0.48 -3.70 -9.57
C VAL A 163 -0.59 -2.62 -8.50
N LEU A 164 -1.07 -3.00 -7.32
CA LEU A 164 -1.08 -2.17 -6.12
C LEU A 164 -0.04 -2.69 -5.13
N ILE A 165 1.04 -1.95 -4.92
CA ILE A 165 2.08 -2.31 -3.95
C ILE A 165 1.75 -1.62 -2.61
N LEU A 166 1.61 -2.41 -1.55
CA LEU A 166 1.19 -1.95 -0.22
C LEU A 166 2.28 -2.19 0.82
N THR A 167 2.67 -1.12 1.52
CA THR A 167 3.82 -1.12 2.42
C THR A 167 3.49 -0.42 3.73
N PRO A 168 3.23 -1.17 4.81
CA PRO A 168 3.34 -0.65 6.17
C PRO A 168 4.80 -0.25 6.45
N MET A 169 5.02 1.00 6.87
CA MET A 169 6.38 1.55 7.00
C MET A 169 6.56 2.26 8.34
N ALA A 170 7.35 1.66 9.22
CA ALA A 170 7.76 2.28 10.49
C ALA A 170 9.07 3.05 10.36
N ARG A 171 10.01 2.54 9.55
CA ARG A 171 11.30 3.14 9.21
C ARG A 171 11.44 3.19 7.70
N PHE A 172 12.15 4.19 7.19
CA PHE A 172 12.45 4.31 5.77
C PHE A 172 13.87 3.80 5.51
N TYR A 173 14.02 2.89 4.55
CA TYR A 173 15.29 2.37 4.07
C TYR A 173 15.49 2.83 2.63
N GLN A 174 16.65 3.39 2.31
CA GLN A 174 16.92 3.85 0.95
C GLN A 174 16.98 2.67 -0.02
N GLU A 175 17.54 1.55 0.43
CA GLU A 175 17.68 0.31 -0.32
C GLU A 175 16.32 -0.30 -0.68
N TYR A 176 15.30 -0.14 0.19
CA TYR A 176 13.91 -0.52 -0.15
C TYR A 176 13.39 0.32 -1.31
N TRP A 177 13.61 1.63 -1.28
CA TRP A 177 13.14 2.53 -2.35
C TRP A 177 13.88 2.26 -3.66
N ASP A 178 15.19 2.02 -3.61
CA ASP A 178 16.01 1.68 -4.77
C ASP A 178 15.58 0.33 -5.36
N ASN A 179 15.30 -0.67 -4.50
CA ASN A 179 14.74 -1.96 -4.90
C ASN A 179 13.38 -1.79 -5.60
N LEU A 180 12.49 -0.95 -5.06
CA LEU A 180 11.19 -0.64 -5.67
C LEU A 180 11.33 0.00 -7.05
N LEU A 181 12.27 0.93 -7.22
CA LEU A 181 12.56 1.57 -8.52
C LEU A 181 13.23 0.62 -9.53
N ASN A 182 13.87 -0.44 -9.04
CA ASN A 182 14.54 -1.44 -9.87
C ASN A 182 13.59 -2.53 -10.39
N LEU A 183 12.34 -2.58 -9.93
CA LEU A 183 11.34 -3.48 -10.48
C LEU A 183 11.12 -3.16 -11.97
N ASN A 184 11.16 -4.19 -12.82
CA ASN A 184 11.01 -4.02 -14.27
C ASN A 184 9.54 -4.06 -14.74
N TYR A 185 8.59 -4.04 -13.80
CA TYR A 185 7.17 -3.90 -14.10
C TYR A 185 6.85 -2.44 -14.45
N PRO A 186 6.05 -2.14 -15.50
CA PRO A 186 5.84 -0.76 -15.95
C PRO A 186 5.25 0.14 -14.84
N HIS A 187 5.94 1.23 -14.51
CA HIS A 187 5.53 2.13 -13.42
C HIS A 187 4.15 2.77 -13.64
N ASP A 188 3.72 2.94 -14.90
CA ASP A 188 2.38 3.44 -15.26
C ASP A 188 1.25 2.45 -14.94
N LEU A 189 1.59 1.21 -14.58
CA LEU A 189 0.67 0.17 -14.10
C LEU A 189 0.74 -0.03 -12.58
N ILE A 190 1.72 0.58 -11.91
CA ILE A 190 1.97 0.42 -10.47
C ILE A 190 1.38 1.60 -9.69
N SER A 191 0.47 1.29 -8.77
CA SER A 191 0.02 2.19 -7.72
C SER A 191 0.71 1.82 -6.41
N LEU A 192 1.20 2.82 -5.66
CA LEU A 192 1.84 2.62 -4.37
C LEU A 192 0.94 3.10 -3.22
N GLY A 193 0.86 2.29 -2.16
CA GLY A 193 0.19 2.65 -0.92
C GLY A 193 1.14 2.48 0.27
N PHE A 194 1.31 3.53 1.05
CA PHE A 194 2.11 3.52 2.28
C PHE A 194 1.24 3.85 3.49
N ILE A 195 1.49 3.19 4.61
CA ILE A 195 0.90 3.58 5.90
C ILE A 195 1.97 3.66 6.98
N LEU A 196 2.06 4.81 7.65
CA LEU A 196 3.12 5.11 8.61
C LEU A 196 2.56 5.53 9.99
N PRO A 197 3.21 5.12 11.10
CA PRO A 197 2.77 5.46 12.45
C PRO A 197 3.04 6.93 12.78
N LYS A 198 2.25 7.50 13.69
CA LYS A 198 2.41 8.87 14.21
C LYS A 198 3.44 8.96 15.35
N THR A 199 4.59 8.31 15.19
CA THR A 199 5.73 8.41 16.12
C THR A 199 6.81 9.36 15.58
N LYS A 200 7.84 9.63 16.39
CA LYS A 200 9.02 10.41 15.98
C LYS A 200 9.71 9.75 14.77
N GLU A 201 9.93 8.44 14.85
CA GLU A 201 10.54 7.63 13.80
C GLU A 201 9.65 7.60 12.56
N GLY A 202 8.33 7.41 12.73
CA GLY A 202 7.38 7.42 11.62
C GLY A 202 7.23 8.78 10.94
N ASN A 203 7.45 9.89 11.66
CA ASN A 203 7.51 11.24 11.07
C ASN A 203 8.79 11.41 10.23
N ALA A 204 9.94 10.95 10.72
CA ALA A 204 11.19 10.96 9.96
C ALA A 204 11.09 10.10 8.68
N ALA A 205 10.52 8.90 8.80
CA ALA A 205 10.26 8.02 7.66
C ALA A 205 9.33 8.67 6.63
N THR A 206 8.32 9.43 7.08
CA THR A 206 7.42 10.17 6.16
C THR A 206 8.15 11.27 5.41
N ALA A 207 9.02 12.03 6.08
CA ALA A 207 9.79 13.08 5.43
C ALA A 207 10.72 12.51 4.35
N ALA A 208 11.47 11.45 4.68
CA ALA A 208 12.37 10.76 3.74
C ALA A 208 11.61 10.16 2.55
N LEU A 209 10.47 9.50 2.81
CA LEU A 209 9.61 8.95 1.75
C LEU A 209 9.06 10.06 0.83
N GLN A 210 8.62 11.20 1.39
CA GLN A 210 8.11 12.32 0.61
C GLN A 210 9.18 12.96 -0.29
N GLU A 211 10.41 13.04 0.19
CA GLU A 211 11.55 13.52 -0.60
C GLU A 211 11.77 12.63 -1.84
N GLN A 212 11.84 11.32 -1.64
CA GLN A 212 12.04 10.34 -2.72
C GLN A 212 10.87 10.28 -3.71
N ILE A 213 9.63 10.36 -3.21
CA ILE A 213 8.43 10.47 -4.05
C ILE A 213 8.49 11.74 -4.91
N THR A 214 8.86 12.88 -4.33
CA THR A 214 8.93 14.16 -5.05
C THR A 214 9.94 14.10 -6.18
N ALA A 215 11.12 13.54 -5.94
CA ALA A 215 12.15 13.33 -6.96
C ALA A 215 11.64 12.42 -8.09
N THR A 216 11.05 11.27 -7.72
CA THR A 216 10.61 10.24 -8.67
C THR A 216 9.42 10.69 -9.52
N GLN A 217 8.43 11.36 -8.93
CA GLN A 217 7.21 11.81 -9.60
C GLN A 217 7.43 13.04 -10.50
N SER A 218 8.50 13.80 -10.27
CA SER A 218 8.90 14.94 -11.11
C SER A 218 9.50 14.52 -12.44
N ASN A 219 9.96 13.26 -12.57
CA ASN A 219 10.48 12.70 -13.81
C ASN A 219 9.40 11.82 -14.48
N ASP A 220 8.95 12.23 -15.66
CA ASP A 220 7.86 11.56 -16.39
C ASP A 220 8.15 10.08 -16.73
N LYS A 221 9.42 9.69 -16.86
CA LYS A 221 9.81 8.31 -17.20
C LYS A 221 9.79 7.35 -16.01
N SER A 222 9.95 7.87 -14.79
CA SER A 222 9.99 7.07 -13.56
C SER A 222 8.70 7.16 -12.75
N ARG A 223 7.69 7.88 -13.24
CA ARG A 223 6.46 8.16 -12.50
C ARG A 223 5.61 6.90 -12.32
N PHE A 224 5.33 6.55 -11.06
CA PHE A 224 4.29 5.58 -10.70
C PHE A 224 2.88 6.11 -11.00
N LYS A 225 1.94 5.24 -11.38
CA LYS A 225 0.54 5.58 -11.72
C LYS A 225 -0.13 6.46 -10.67
N SER A 226 0.02 6.12 -9.39
CA SER A 226 -0.49 6.88 -8.25
C SER A 226 0.27 6.51 -6.98
N ILE A 227 0.34 7.43 -6.02
CA ILE A 227 0.96 7.18 -4.71
C ILE A 227 0.06 7.72 -3.61
N VAL A 228 -0.16 6.91 -2.57
CA VAL A 228 -0.96 7.25 -1.39
C VAL A 228 -0.11 7.10 -0.15
N ILE A 229 -0.09 8.13 0.70
CA ILE A 229 0.55 8.07 2.02
C ILE A 229 -0.54 8.24 3.07
N MET A 230 -0.71 7.24 3.92
CA MET A 230 -1.61 7.26 5.06
C MET A 230 -0.81 7.39 6.36
N ARG A 231 -1.38 8.10 7.34
CA ARG A 231 -0.85 8.20 8.70
C ARG A 231 -1.80 7.46 9.63
N GLN A 232 -1.28 6.51 10.41
CA GLN A 232 -2.09 5.71 11.33
C GLN A 232 -2.88 6.59 12.32
N ASP A 233 -4.08 6.15 12.67
CA ASP A 233 -5.02 6.85 13.55
C ASP A 233 -5.26 6.11 14.88
N PHE A 234 -4.52 5.03 15.12
CA PHE A 234 -4.54 4.24 16.36
C PHE A 234 -3.17 4.28 17.05
N GLU A 235 -3.19 4.10 18.37
CA GLU A 235 -1.97 4.11 19.19
C GLU A 235 -1.08 2.89 18.91
N PRO A 236 0.26 3.03 18.98
CA PRO A 236 1.18 1.89 18.92
C PRO A 236 0.89 0.88 20.03
N ALA A 237 0.96 -0.42 19.71
CA ALA A 237 0.79 -1.48 20.71
C ALA A 237 1.93 -1.55 21.74
N ILE A 238 3.12 -1.12 21.34
CA ILE A 238 4.35 -1.18 22.13
C ILE A 238 5.11 0.14 22.00
N ALA A 239 5.73 0.58 23.10
CA ALA A 239 6.47 1.84 23.16
C ALA A 239 7.82 1.76 22.43
N SER A 240 8.53 0.62 22.52
CA SER A 240 9.79 0.38 21.79
C SER A 240 9.54 -0.31 20.45
N GLN A 241 10.33 0.05 19.45
CA GLN A 241 10.40 -0.60 18.13
C GLN A 241 11.65 -1.49 17.98
N ASP A 242 12.39 -1.71 19.06
CA ASP A 242 13.59 -2.56 19.05
C ASP A 242 13.22 -4.01 18.80
N GLU A 243 14.04 -4.71 18.02
CA GLU A 243 13.79 -6.09 17.59
C GLU A 243 13.53 -7.02 18.79
N THR A 244 14.38 -7.00 19.80
CA THR A 244 14.25 -7.84 21.00
C THR A 244 12.92 -7.66 21.72
N GLU A 245 12.45 -6.42 21.87
CA GLU A 245 11.15 -6.11 22.48
C GLU A 245 9.97 -6.51 21.59
N ARG A 246 10.11 -6.35 20.27
CA ARG A 246 9.12 -6.79 19.27
C ARG A 246 8.96 -8.30 19.23
N HIS A 247 9.99 -9.07 19.60
CA HIS A 247 9.99 -10.54 19.62
C HIS A 247 9.61 -11.18 20.96
N LYS A 248 9.22 -10.41 21.98
CA LYS A 248 8.64 -10.99 23.21
C LYS A 248 7.24 -11.56 22.92
N MET A 249 7.00 -12.79 23.37
CA MET A 249 5.74 -13.50 23.13
C MET A 249 4.51 -12.73 23.62
N GLU A 250 4.61 -12.13 24.83
CA GLU A 250 3.57 -11.30 25.43
C GLU A 250 3.16 -10.09 24.58
N ASN A 251 4.11 -9.55 23.80
CA ASN A 251 3.89 -8.38 22.96
C ASN A 251 3.35 -8.73 21.56
N GLN A 252 3.54 -9.98 21.10
CA GLN A 252 3.21 -10.37 19.73
C GLN A 252 1.74 -10.16 19.38
N LYS A 253 0.82 -10.57 20.27
CA LYS A 253 -0.62 -10.48 20.01
C LYS A 253 -1.06 -9.04 19.76
N ALA A 254 -0.70 -8.13 20.66
CA ALA A 254 -1.06 -6.71 20.55
C ALA A 254 -0.37 -6.06 19.33
N ARG A 255 0.91 -6.35 19.11
CA ARG A 255 1.69 -5.85 17.97
C ARG A 255 1.08 -6.28 16.64
N ARG A 256 0.82 -7.57 16.46
CA ARG A 256 0.22 -8.13 15.23
C ARG A 256 -1.21 -7.61 15.00
N ALA A 257 -1.98 -7.37 16.07
CA ALA A 257 -3.29 -6.74 15.94
C ALA A 257 -3.21 -5.30 15.39
N VAL A 258 -2.25 -4.50 15.83
CA VAL A 258 -2.02 -3.13 15.30
C VAL A 258 -1.50 -3.17 13.87
N MET A 259 -0.58 -4.08 13.56
CA MET A 259 -0.12 -4.29 12.17
C MET A 259 -1.26 -4.70 11.25
N SER A 260 -2.14 -5.60 11.70
CA SER A 260 -3.34 -6.03 10.96
C SER A 260 -4.26 -4.86 10.65
N LYS A 261 -4.50 -3.98 11.63
CA LYS A 261 -5.29 -2.75 11.41
C LYS A 261 -4.62 -1.84 10.38
N ALA A 262 -3.30 -1.68 10.44
CA ALA A 262 -2.57 -0.87 9.46
C ALA A 262 -2.69 -1.43 8.04
N ARG A 263 -2.45 -2.73 7.85
CA ARG A 263 -2.62 -3.41 6.56
C ARG A 263 -4.06 -3.24 6.06
N ASN A 264 -5.06 -3.52 6.89
CA ASN A 264 -6.46 -3.38 6.50
C ASN A 264 -6.84 -1.94 6.13
N SER A 265 -6.47 -0.94 6.94
CA SER A 265 -6.74 0.47 6.63
C SER A 265 -6.12 0.87 5.30
N LEU A 266 -4.89 0.42 5.03
CA LEU A 266 -4.21 0.68 3.77
C LEU A 266 -4.92 0.00 2.58
N LEU A 267 -5.21 -1.30 2.69
CA LEU A 267 -5.90 -2.08 1.66
C LEU A 267 -7.26 -1.49 1.32
N PHE A 268 -8.14 -1.33 2.31
CA PHE A 268 -9.52 -0.88 2.08
C PHE A 268 -9.61 0.55 1.54
N THR A 269 -8.60 1.38 1.80
CA THR A 269 -8.54 2.75 1.28
C THR A 269 -8.01 2.82 -0.14
N THR A 270 -7.16 1.87 -0.56
CA THR A 270 -6.40 1.97 -1.82
C THR A 270 -6.78 0.94 -2.88
N LEU A 271 -7.45 -0.16 -2.51
CA LEU A 271 -7.89 -1.19 -3.45
C LEU A 271 -8.95 -0.63 -4.40
N GLY A 272 -8.58 -0.50 -5.68
CA GLY A 272 -9.48 0.02 -6.71
C GLY A 272 -10.16 -1.08 -7.54
N PRO A 273 -11.17 -0.70 -8.32
CA PRO A 273 -11.89 -1.62 -9.21
C PRO A 273 -11.06 -2.07 -10.42
N GLN A 274 -9.92 -1.43 -10.70
CA GLN A 274 -9.01 -1.80 -11.81
C GLN A 274 -7.78 -2.59 -11.35
N THR A 275 -7.60 -2.79 -10.04
CA THR A 275 -6.44 -3.50 -9.49
C THR A 275 -6.54 -4.98 -9.85
N SER A 276 -5.54 -5.55 -10.52
CA SER A 276 -5.46 -6.97 -10.81
C SER A 276 -4.70 -7.72 -9.72
N TRP A 277 -3.60 -7.11 -9.26
CA TRP A 277 -2.70 -7.70 -8.28
C TRP A 277 -2.45 -6.76 -7.12
N VAL A 278 -2.36 -7.32 -5.91
CA VAL A 278 -1.89 -6.65 -4.70
C VAL A 278 -0.58 -7.29 -4.28
N LEU A 279 0.50 -6.52 -4.26
CA LEU A 279 1.78 -6.95 -3.72
C LEU A 279 1.95 -6.31 -2.34
N TRP A 280 1.87 -7.12 -1.29
CA TRP A 280 2.34 -6.72 0.03
C TRP A 280 3.86 -6.79 0.02
N LEU A 281 4.52 -5.68 0.31
CA LEU A 281 5.97 -5.59 0.37
C LEU A 281 6.34 -4.78 1.60
N ASP A 282 6.89 -5.43 2.62
CA ASP A 282 7.30 -4.78 3.85
C ASP A 282 8.50 -3.84 3.59
N ALA A 283 8.57 -2.74 4.37
CA ALA A 283 9.47 -1.62 4.11
C ALA A 283 10.96 -1.95 4.29
N ASP A 284 11.26 -3.10 4.88
CA ASP A 284 12.58 -3.65 5.16
C ASP A 284 13.00 -4.73 4.16
N ILE A 285 12.22 -4.98 3.10
CA ILE A 285 12.66 -5.81 1.96
C ILE A 285 13.46 -4.98 0.97
N ILE A 286 14.78 -5.13 1.05
CA ILE A 286 15.75 -4.27 0.37
C ILE A 286 16.35 -4.88 -0.90
N GLU A 287 16.09 -6.17 -1.17
CA GLU A 287 16.60 -6.83 -2.37
C GLU A 287 15.60 -7.89 -2.85
N THR A 288 15.21 -7.76 -4.12
CA THR A 288 14.35 -8.70 -4.84
C THR A 288 14.86 -8.83 -6.28
N PRO A 289 14.60 -9.94 -6.98
CA PRO A 289 14.81 -9.96 -8.42
C PRO A 289 13.97 -8.87 -9.10
N PRO A 290 14.50 -8.13 -10.09
CA PRO A 290 13.76 -7.06 -10.78
C PRO A 290 12.41 -7.51 -11.35
N SER A 291 12.30 -8.78 -11.73
CA SER A 291 11.12 -9.45 -12.27
C SER A 291 10.15 -9.99 -11.22
N LEU A 292 10.28 -9.60 -9.94
CA LEU A 292 9.47 -10.12 -8.82
C LEU A 292 7.99 -10.30 -9.14
N ILE A 293 7.34 -9.27 -9.69
CA ILE A 293 5.90 -9.31 -9.96
C ILE A 293 5.58 -10.35 -11.05
N GLN A 294 6.35 -10.35 -12.14
CA GLN A 294 6.15 -11.27 -13.26
C GLN A 294 6.45 -12.71 -12.86
N ASP A 295 7.54 -12.92 -12.14
CA ASP A 295 7.97 -14.23 -11.68
C ASP A 295 6.89 -14.85 -10.79
N LEU A 296 6.35 -14.09 -9.82
CA LEU A 296 5.26 -14.54 -8.95
C LEU A 296 3.93 -14.72 -9.70
N ALA A 297 3.57 -13.81 -10.60
CA ALA A 297 2.33 -13.89 -11.37
C ALA A 297 2.31 -15.08 -12.35
N ALA A 298 3.47 -15.48 -12.87
CA ALA A 298 3.61 -16.62 -13.79
C ALA A 298 3.13 -17.96 -13.20
N HIS A 299 3.04 -18.07 -11.87
CA HIS A 299 2.54 -19.25 -11.16
C HIS A 299 1.00 -19.35 -11.12
N ASP A 300 0.28 -18.30 -11.52
CA ASP A 300 -1.18 -18.23 -11.56
C ASP A 300 -1.89 -18.53 -10.22
N LYS A 301 -1.21 -18.36 -9.09
CA LYS A 301 -1.78 -18.66 -7.77
C LYS A 301 -2.58 -17.49 -7.20
N PRO A 302 -3.64 -17.77 -6.41
CA PRO A 302 -4.42 -16.70 -5.78
C PRO A 302 -3.62 -15.93 -4.73
N VAL A 303 -2.74 -16.62 -4.01
CA VAL A 303 -1.85 -16.07 -2.97
C VAL A 303 -0.52 -16.79 -3.10
N ILE A 304 0.58 -16.05 -3.27
CA ILE A 304 1.93 -16.62 -3.41
C ILE A 304 2.98 -15.81 -2.67
N VAL A 305 3.85 -16.49 -1.92
CA VAL A 305 4.92 -15.89 -1.11
C VAL A 305 6.30 -16.46 -1.48
N PRO A 306 7.29 -15.62 -1.86
CA PRO A 306 8.69 -16.04 -1.92
C PRO A 306 9.29 -16.27 -0.53
N ASN A 307 10.42 -16.97 -0.48
CA ASN A 307 11.14 -17.22 0.77
C ASN A 307 11.98 -16.02 1.18
N CYS A 308 11.82 -15.54 2.41
CA CYS A 308 12.52 -14.36 2.90
C CYS A 308 13.75 -14.74 3.72
N PHE A 309 14.91 -14.29 3.25
CA PHE A 309 16.22 -14.48 3.86
C PHE A 309 16.79 -13.13 4.30
N GLN A 310 17.91 -13.16 5.01
CA GLN A 310 18.68 -11.99 5.38
C GLN A 310 20.15 -12.25 5.07
N ARG A 311 20.81 -11.30 4.41
CA ARG A 311 22.26 -11.36 4.18
C ARG A 311 22.99 -10.83 5.41
N TYR A 312 24.09 -11.48 5.79
CA TYR A 312 24.93 -11.03 6.90
C TYR A 312 26.40 -11.36 6.65
N TYR A 313 27.31 -10.62 7.30
CA TYR A 313 28.72 -10.96 7.27
C TYR A 313 29.00 -12.03 8.34
N ASN A 314 29.47 -13.19 7.90
CA ASN A 314 29.80 -14.30 8.79
C ASN A 314 31.25 -14.14 9.25
N GLU A 315 31.44 -13.82 10.53
CA GLU A 315 32.77 -13.58 11.13
C GLU A 315 33.66 -14.83 11.15
N GLU A 316 33.08 -16.02 11.25
CA GLU A 316 33.84 -17.28 11.27
C GLU A 316 34.40 -17.62 9.90
N SER A 317 33.58 -17.48 8.85
CA SER A 317 33.98 -17.77 7.47
C SER A 317 34.51 -16.55 6.70
N LYS A 318 34.49 -15.36 7.31
CA LYS A 318 34.93 -14.06 6.74
C LYS A 318 34.37 -13.76 5.36
N LYS A 319 33.09 -14.08 5.15
CA LYS A 319 32.38 -13.85 3.88
C LYS A 319 30.94 -13.45 4.15
N MET A 320 30.31 -12.85 3.15
CA MET A 320 28.86 -12.69 3.16
C MET A 320 28.20 -14.06 3.09
N ASP A 321 27.17 -14.22 3.91
CA ASP A 321 26.37 -15.42 4.06
C ASP A 321 24.88 -15.03 4.12
N GLU A 322 23.99 -16.01 4.12
CA GLU A 322 22.55 -15.79 4.22
C GLU A 322 21.90 -16.70 5.27
N ARG A 323 20.87 -16.18 5.94
CA ARG A 323 20.08 -16.94 6.93
C ARG A 323 18.58 -16.77 6.69
N PRO A 324 17.77 -17.78 7.01
CA PRO A 324 16.31 -17.64 7.00
C PRO A 324 15.87 -16.50 7.93
N TYR A 325 14.87 -15.73 7.49
CA TYR A 325 14.34 -14.59 8.26
C TYR A 325 12.86 -14.77 8.62
N ASP A 326 12.01 -15.07 7.64
CA ASP A 326 10.56 -15.17 7.85
C ASP A 326 10.13 -16.61 8.15
N PHE A 327 9.60 -16.82 9.35
CA PHE A 327 9.05 -18.11 9.81
C PHE A 327 7.53 -18.18 9.79
N ASN A 328 6.84 -17.17 9.24
CA ASN A 328 5.37 -17.13 9.19
C ASN A 328 4.77 -17.83 7.96
N SER A 329 5.62 -18.36 7.08
CA SER A 329 5.20 -19.16 5.92
C SER A 329 5.41 -20.64 6.21
N TRP A 330 4.31 -21.39 6.35
CA TRP A 330 4.36 -22.77 6.83
C TRP A 330 3.18 -23.63 6.38
N GLN A 331 3.37 -24.95 6.43
CA GLN A 331 2.31 -25.96 6.33
C GLN A 331 1.89 -26.39 7.74
N ASP A 332 0.58 -26.55 7.95
CA ASP A 332 0.04 -26.82 9.27
C ASP A 332 0.44 -28.23 9.77
N SER A 333 0.36 -28.46 11.07
CA SER A 333 0.66 -29.76 11.67
C SER A 333 -0.52 -30.26 12.51
N GLU A 334 -0.63 -31.59 12.66
CA GLU A 334 -1.62 -32.18 13.57
C GLU A 334 -1.41 -31.74 15.02
N ILE A 335 -0.15 -31.46 15.42
CA ILE A 335 0.19 -31.03 16.77
C ILE A 335 -0.32 -29.61 17.02
N ALA A 336 -0.12 -28.69 16.07
CA ALA A 336 -0.62 -27.32 16.14
C ALA A 336 -2.16 -27.29 16.17
N GLN A 337 -2.82 -28.16 15.40
CA GLN A 337 -4.28 -28.28 15.41
C GLN A 337 -4.80 -28.74 16.79
N LYS A 338 -4.23 -29.82 17.35
CA LYS A 338 -4.58 -30.30 18.70
C LYS A 338 -4.29 -29.27 19.78
N MET A 339 -3.21 -28.51 19.65
CA MET A 339 -2.90 -27.41 20.55
C MET A 339 -4.00 -26.35 20.50
N GLY A 340 -4.37 -25.90 19.29
CA GLY A 340 -5.47 -24.95 19.08
C GLY A 340 -6.81 -25.41 19.68
N GLU A 341 -7.17 -26.69 19.53
CA GLU A 341 -8.40 -27.26 20.11
C GLU A 341 -8.46 -27.15 21.65
N SER A 342 -7.30 -27.14 22.32
CA SER A 342 -7.19 -27.01 23.77
C SER A 342 -7.11 -25.56 24.27
N MET A 343 -6.97 -24.60 23.36
CA MET A 343 -6.76 -23.18 23.68
C MET A 343 -8.07 -22.42 23.88
N GLY A 344 -8.01 -21.31 24.63
CA GLY A 344 -9.11 -20.38 24.74
C GLY A 344 -9.44 -19.74 23.39
N ARG A 345 -10.70 -19.32 23.22
CA ARG A 345 -11.20 -18.74 21.96
C ARG A 345 -10.35 -17.59 21.42
N ASP A 346 -9.81 -16.78 22.33
CA ASP A 346 -9.07 -15.57 21.97
C ASP A 346 -7.55 -15.79 21.99
N ASP A 347 -7.07 -16.99 22.30
CA ASP A 347 -5.64 -17.30 22.32
C ASP A 347 -5.11 -17.51 20.89
N ILE A 348 -3.82 -17.25 20.70
CA ILE A 348 -3.15 -17.33 19.40
C ILE A 348 -1.94 -18.25 19.45
N LEU A 349 -1.73 -18.98 18.35
CA LEU A 349 -0.51 -19.71 18.07
C LEU A 349 0.52 -18.77 17.44
N LEU A 350 1.78 -18.94 17.81
CA LEU A 350 2.89 -18.14 17.32
C LEU A 350 4.07 -19.05 17.00
N GLU A 351 4.66 -18.88 15.83
CA GLU A 351 5.86 -19.61 15.44
C GLU A 351 7.13 -19.03 16.08
N GLY A 352 8.16 -19.88 16.22
CA GLY A 352 9.50 -19.49 16.65
C GLY A 352 9.73 -19.42 18.16
N TYR A 353 8.74 -19.81 18.98
CA TYR A 353 8.87 -19.83 20.44
C TYR A 353 9.11 -21.25 20.96
N ALA A 354 10.18 -21.44 21.74
CA ALA A 354 10.55 -22.74 22.30
C ALA A 354 9.46 -23.32 23.21
N ASP A 355 8.73 -22.45 23.91
CA ASP A 355 7.64 -22.82 24.82
C ASP A 355 6.32 -23.13 24.08
N MET A 356 6.26 -22.94 22.75
CA MET A 356 5.12 -23.26 21.90
C MET A 356 5.58 -24.05 20.66
N PRO A 357 5.97 -25.32 20.81
CA PRO A 357 6.44 -26.13 19.69
C PRO A 357 5.25 -26.59 18.83
N THR A 358 4.91 -25.80 17.82
CA THR A 358 3.81 -26.07 16.88
C THR A 358 4.14 -27.20 15.89
N TYR A 359 5.42 -27.48 15.65
CA TYR A 359 5.91 -28.45 14.65
C TYR A 359 5.36 -28.24 13.23
N ARG A 360 5.01 -26.99 12.88
CA ARG A 360 4.65 -26.64 11.52
C ARG A 360 5.86 -26.70 10.61
N ALA A 361 5.66 -27.17 9.38
CA ALA A 361 6.75 -27.25 8.42
C ALA A 361 7.03 -25.86 7.86
N LEU A 362 8.11 -25.24 8.31
CA LEU A 362 8.49 -23.88 7.94
C LEU A 362 9.08 -23.87 6.53
N MET A 363 8.49 -23.07 5.62
CA MET A 363 8.98 -22.91 4.24
C MET A 363 10.44 -22.41 4.20
N ALA A 364 10.84 -21.68 5.23
CA ALA A 364 12.19 -21.16 5.42
C ALA A 364 13.29 -22.24 5.27
N TYR A 365 12.97 -23.50 5.59
CA TYR A 365 13.85 -24.66 5.50
C TYR A 365 13.44 -25.68 4.43
N ALA A 366 12.40 -25.40 3.64
CA ALA A 366 11.85 -26.32 2.65
C ALA A 366 12.54 -26.27 1.28
N GLY A 367 13.64 -25.50 1.17
CA GLY A 367 14.43 -25.43 -0.06
C GLY A 367 15.12 -26.75 -0.38
N THR A 368 15.26 -27.05 -1.66
CA THR A 368 15.78 -28.31 -2.19
C THR A 368 17.17 -28.15 -2.79
N ASP A 369 17.92 -29.24 -2.92
CA ASP A 369 19.28 -29.23 -3.48
C ASP A 369 19.33 -28.84 -4.97
N ASP A 370 18.25 -29.14 -5.72
CA ASP A 370 18.10 -28.76 -7.12
C ASP A 370 17.87 -27.25 -7.31
N LYS A 371 17.48 -26.55 -6.23
CA LYS A 371 17.23 -25.11 -6.16
C LYS A 371 16.32 -24.59 -7.29
N ASP A 372 15.35 -25.38 -7.73
CA ASP A 372 14.39 -24.91 -8.74
C ASP A 372 13.60 -23.72 -8.18
N PRO A 373 13.79 -22.49 -8.70
CA PRO A 373 13.10 -21.31 -8.19
C PRO A 373 11.59 -21.36 -8.42
N LYS A 374 11.11 -22.27 -9.28
CA LYS A 374 9.69 -22.47 -9.58
C LYS A 374 9.02 -23.54 -8.73
N MET A 375 9.77 -24.20 -7.83
CA MET A 375 9.18 -25.16 -6.91
C MET A 375 8.07 -24.48 -6.11
N GLU A 376 6.88 -25.07 -6.12
CA GLU A 376 5.72 -24.60 -5.37
C GLU A 376 5.39 -25.57 -4.24
N ILE A 377 5.05 -25.03 -3.07
CA ILE A 377 4.43 -25.81 -1.99
C ILE A 377 3.12 -25.17 -1.56
N PRO A 378 2.05 -25.94 -1.28
CA PRO A 378 0.85 -25.37 -0.68
C PRO A 378 1.16 -24.94 0.75
N LEU A 379 0.60 -23.81 1.19
CA LEU A 379 0.80 -23.28 2.55
C LEU A 379 -0.53 -23.15 3.31
N ASP A 380 -0.42 -23.12 4.64
CA ASP A 380 -1.51 -22.88 5.58
C ASP A 380 -1.36 -21.53 6.31
N GLY A 381 -0.12 -21.07 6.50
CA GLY A 381 0.25 -19.72 6.91
C GLY A 381 1.16 -19.07 5.89
N VAL A 382 1.07 -17.74 5.75
CA VAL A 382 1.96 -16.94 4.89
C VAL A 382 2.51 -15.77 5.69
N GLY A 383 3.74 -15.36 5.39
CA GLY A 383 4.31 -14.12 5.88
C GLY A 383 3.89 -12.90 5.04
N GLY A 384 4.18 -11.71 5.58
CA GLY A 384 3.87 -10.42 4.95
C GLY A 384 5.06 -9.73 4.27
N THR A 385 6.25 -10.33 4.34
CA THR A 385 7.52 -9.76 3.87
C THR A 385 7.45 -9.36 2.39
N ALA A 386 7.18 -10.32 1.52
CA ALA A 386 6.75 -10.11 0.15
C ALA A 386 5.64 -11.11 -0.16
N LEU A 387 4.45 -10.67 -0.57
CA LEU A 387 3.30 -11.53 -0.79
C LEU A 387 2.45 -10.99 -1.93
N LEU A 388 2.37 -11.74 -3.04
CA LEU A 388 1.53 -11.40 -4.18
C LEU A 388 0.16 -12.06 -4.04
N VAL A 389 -0.90 -11.26 -4.17
CA VAL A 389 -2.29 -11.69 -4.00
C VAL A 389 -3.10 -11.22 -5.21
N LYS A 390 -3.87 -12.14 -5.81
CA LYS A 390 -4.89 -11.76 -6.79
C LYS A 390 -5.91 -10.84 -6.12
N ALA A 391 -6.22 -9.70 -6.73
CA ALA A 391 -7.09 -8.70 -6.11
C ALA A 391 -8.47 -9.25 -5.71
N ASP A 392 -8.97 -10.26 -6.43
CA ASP A 392 -10.24 -10.92 -6.13
C ASP A 392 -10.27 -11.60 -4.76
N VAL A 393 -9.13 -12.13 -4.28
CA VAL A 393 -9.03 -12.72 -2.93
C VAL A 393 -9.40 -11.69 -1.86
N HIS A 394 -8.93 -10.44 -2.03
CA HIS A 394 -9.30 -9.34 -1.14
C HIS A 394 -10.73 -8.83 -1.39
N ARG A 395 -11.22 -8.84 -2.64
CA ARG A 395 -12.61 -8.44 -2.95
C ARG A 395 -13.65 -9.42 -2.40
N ASP A 396 -13.30 -10.69 -2.32
CA ASP A 396 -14.12 -11.74 -1.68
C ASP A 396 -14.14 -11.62 -0.15
N GLY A 397 -13.30 -10.74 0.42
CA GLY A 397 -13.30 -10.38 1.82
C GLY A 397 -12.13 -10.90 2.63
N ALA A 398 -11.15 -11.58 2.02
CA ALA A 398 -9.93 -11.97 2.74
C ALA A 398 -9.17 -10.71 3.18
N MET A 399 -8.91 -10.60 4.47
CA MET A 399 -8.22 -9.48 5.10
C MET A 399 -7.33 -9.98 6.25
N PHE A 400 -6.58 -9.08 6.89
CA PHE A 400 -5.70 -9.43 8.01
C PHE A 400 -6.49 -9.31 9.32
N PRO A 401 -6.94 -10.41 9.96
CA PRO A 401 -7.76 -10.30 11.16
C PRO A 401 -6.95 -9.68 12.31
N PRO A 402 -7.41 -8.55 12.91
CA PRO A 402 -6.76 -7.92 14.06
C PRO A 402 -7.14 -8.59 15.39
N PHE A 403 -7.70 -9.80 15.32
CA PHE A 403 -8.20 -10.62 16.43
C PHE A 403 -7.89 -12.09 16.13
N ALA A 404 -7.99 -12.95 17.14
CA ALA A 404 -7.78 -14.38 16.97
C ALA A 404 -8.83 -14.96 16.00
N PHE A 405 -8.36 -15.56 14.90
CA PHE A 405 -9.16 -16.20 13.89
C PHE A 405 -8.62 -17.61 13.66
N TYR A 406 -9.31 -18.63 14.20
CA TYR A 406 -8.78 -20.00 14.30
C TYR A 406 -7.41 -20.05 14.99
N HIS A 407 -7.25 -19.31 16.08
CA HIS A 407 -5.98 -19.15 16.82
C HIS A 407 -4.84 -18.54 15.99
N LEU A 408 -5.14 -17.91 14.86
CA LEU A 408 -4.19 -17.17 14.03
C LEU A 408 -4.53 -15.69 14.03
N ILE A 409 -3.59 -14.85 13.64
CA ILE A 409 -3.76 -13.40 13.56
C ILE A 409 -3.00 -12.86 12.35
N GLU A 410 -3.35 -11.66 11.88
CA GLU A 410 -2.57 -10.95 10.85
C GLU A 410 -2.41 -11.76 9.55
N THR A 411 -1.19 -11.99 9.06
CA THR A 411 -0.90 -12.65 7.77
C THR A 411 -1.25 -14.14 7.79
N GLU A 412 -0.99 -14.83 8.89
CA GLU A 412 -1.39 -16.24 9.08
C GLU A 412 -2.91 -16.37 9.16
N GLY A 413 -3.57 -15.43 9.85
CA GLY A 413 -5.03 -15.35 9.88
C GLY A 413 -5.64 -15.03 8.50
N PHE A 414 -4.96 -14.21 7.70
CA PHE A 414 -5.31 -13.95 6.30
C PHE A 414 -5.24 -15.21 5.44
N ALA A 415 -4.16 -16.00 5.54
CA ALA A 415 -4.03 -17.27 4.82
C ALA A 415 -5.18 -18.23 5.16
N LYS A 416 -5.52 -18.35 6.45
CA LYS A 416 -6.69 -19.13 6.88
C LYS A 416 -7.99 -18.60 6.30
N MET A 417 -8.17 -17.28 6.27
CA MET A 417 -9.37 -16.65 5.73
C MET A 417 -9.50 -16.88 4.22
N ALA A 418 -8.41 -16.74 3.47
CA ALA A 418 -8.36 -17.06 2.05
C ALA A 418 -8.78 -18.52 1.80
N LYS A 419 -8.25 -19.48 2.57
CA LYS A 419 -8.65 -20.90 2.48
C LYS A 419 -10.15 -21.10 2.77
N ARG A 420 -10.71 -20.39 3.76
CA ARG A 420 -12.14 -20.45 4.07
C ARG A 420 -13.02 -19.90 2.94
N LEU A 421 -12.48 -19.02 2.11
CA LEU A 421 -13.13 -18.49 0.90
C LEU A 421 -12.88 -19.35 -0.35
N GLY A 422 -12.12 -20.45 -0.23
CA GLY A 422 -11.82 -21.35 -1.35
C GLY A 422 -10.50 -21.04 -2.08
N TRP A 423 -9.70 -20.11 -1.58
CA TRP A 423 -8.41 -19.73 -2.16
C TRP A 423 -7.25 -20.42 -1.44
N GLN A 424 -6.44 -21.22 -2.15
CA GLN A 424 -5.29 -21.93 -1.58
C GLN A 424 -4.00 -21.09 -1.69
N PRO A 425 -3.33 -20.75 -0.58
CA PRO A 425 -2.02 -20.10 -0.60
C PRO A 425 -0.89 -21.04 -1.02
N PHE A 426 0.13 -20.49 -1.66
CA PHE A 426 1.32 -21.21 -2.10
C PHE A 426 2.60 -20.44 -1.71
N GLY A 427 3.69 -21.18 -1.62
CA GLY A 427 5.01 -20.64 -1.34
C GLY A 427 6.07 -21.12 -2.33
N LEU A 428 7.11 -20.31 -2.52
CA LEU A 428 8.26 -20.63 -3.36
C LEU A 428 9.52 -20.77 -2.47
N PRO A 429 9.85 -21.98 -1.97
CA PRO A 429 10.93 -22.16 -1.01
C PRO A 429 12.33 -21.79 -1.55
N ASN A 430 12.54 -21.89 -2.86
CA ASN A 430 13.81 -21.61 -3.52
C ASN A 430 13.90 -20.20 -4.13
N TYR A 431 12.78 -19.48 -4.25
CA TYR A 431 12.77 -18.10 -4.74
C TYR A 431 12.99 -17.13 -3.58
N LYS A 432 14.14 -16.45 -3.56
CA LYS A 432 14.55 -15.64 -2.40
C LYS A 432 14.33 -14.15 -2.58
N VAL A 433 13.90 -13.51 -1.50
CA VAL A 433 13.93 -12.06 -1.29
C VAL A 433 14.71 -11.77 -0.01
N TYR A 434 15.30 -10.58 0.13
CA TYR A 434 16.15 -10.27 1.28
C TYR A 434 15.65 -9.10 2.11
N HIS A 435 15.52 -9.37 3.40
CA HIS A 435 15.26 -8.40 4.45
C HIS A 435 16.54 -7.66 4.84
N TYR A 436 16.38 -6.41 5.27
CA TYR A 436 17.46 -5.56 5.80
C TYR A 436 18.13 -6.20 7.01
N ASN A 437 19.46 -6.09 7.13
CA ASN A 437 20.17 -6.61 8.28
C ASN A 437 20.33 -5.52 9.36
N GLU A 438 19.51 -5.57 10.40
CA GLU A 438 19.72 -4.75 11.60
C GLU A 438 20.98 -5.29 12.31
N ALA A 439 22.11 -4.59 12.17
CA ALA A 439 23.46 -5.05 12.55
C ALA A 439 23.67 -5.42 14.05
N GLU A 440 22.62 -5.44 14.88
CA GLU A 440 22.68 -5.64 16.33
C GLU A 440 21.88 -6.85 16.86
N ALA A 441 21.12 -7.56 16.03
CA ALA A 441 20.31 -8.70 16.50
C ALA A 441 21.14 -9.98 16.67
N ARG A 442 21.81 -10.11 17.83
CA ARG A 442 22.45 -11.34 18.32
C ARG A 442 21.49 -12.28 19.05
N VAL A 443 20.28 -12.51 18.53
CA VAL A 443 19.38 -13.51 19.13
C VAL A 443 18.87 -14.46 18.08
N GLN A 444 19.68 -15.48 17.80
CA GLN A 444 19.20 -16.70 17.16
C GLN A 444 18.52 -17.52 18.26
N ILE A 445 17.19 -17.50 18.33
CA ILE A 445 16.46 -18.48 19.13
C ILE A 445 16.60 -19.81 18.37
N PRO A 446 17.20 -20.87 18.96
CA PRO A 446 17.31 -22.15 18.29
C PRO A 446 15.90 -22.74 18.11
N VAL A 447 15.37 -22.68 16.90
CA VAL A 447 14.15 -23.41 16.53
C VAL A 447 14.51 -24.89 16.51
N ARG A 448 13.86 -25.70 17.36
CA ARG A 448 14.00 -27.16 17.32
C ARG A 448 13.34 -27.69 16.05
N ILE A 449 14.15 -27.93 15.03
CA ILE A 449 13.75 -28.66 13.83
C ILE A 449 13.76 -30.16 14.17
N MET A 450 12.78 -30.93 13.68
CA MET A 450 12.80 -32.39 13.84
C MET A 450 14.06 -32.99 13.19
N PRO A 451 14.68 -34.02 13.77
CA PRO A 451 15.55 -34.90 13.01
C PRO A 451 14.72 -35.56 11.90
N THR A 452 15.30 -35.62 10.71
CA THR A 452 14.72 -36.25 9.51
C THR A 452 14.42 -37.73 9.68
#